data_AF-A0AAJ1J5D7-F1
#
_entry.id   AF-A0AAJ1J5D7-F1
#
_cell.length_a   1.000
_cell.length_b   1.000
_cell.length_c   1.000
_cell.angle_alpha   90.00
_cell.angle_beta   90.00
_cell.angle_gamma   90.00
#
_symmetry.space_group_name_H-M   'P 1'
#
loop_
_entity.id
_entity.type
_entity.pdbx_description
1 polymer ?
#
loop_
_entity_poly.entity_id
_entity_poly.type
_entity_poly.pdbx_seq_one_letter_code
_entity_poly.pdbx_strand_id
1 'polypeptide(L)' 'MKRYMVTGSATLSFPSGQDVTLSPGIHAFEDVVIQHWAFTHYTTPLDDPEQQDDKRGRAGHGKKQSSADS' A
#
# COMPACT_ATOMS: atom_id res chain seq x y z
N MET A 1 -7.33 18.04 -3.62
CA MET A 1 -5.92 17.66 -3.89
C MET A 1 -5.20 17.58 -2.57
N LYS A 2 -4.82 16.37 -2.16
CA LYS A 2 -4.15 16.13 -0.87
C LYS A 2 -2.68 15.83 -1.11
N ARG A 3 -1.81 16.31 -0.23
CA ARG A 3 -0.35 16.12 -0.34
C ARG A 3 0.08 14.88 0.44
N TYR A 4 0.89 14.06 -0.21
CA TYR A 4 1.43 12.84 0.36
C TYR A 4 2.93 12.78 0.14
N MET A 5 3.62 12.23 1.14
CA MET A 5 5.01 11.86 1.04
C MET A 5 5.12 10.40 0.62
N VAL A 6 5.67 10.16 -0.56
CA VAL A 6 5.96 8.82 -1.06
C VAL A 6 7.33 8.39 -0.53
N THR A 7 7.39 7.24 0.13
CA THR A 7 8.65 6.71 0.72
C THR A 7 9.37 5.73 -0.20
N GLY A 8 8.70 5.17 -1.22
CA GLY A 8 9.28 4.23 -2.17
C GLY A 8 8.65 4.33 -3.55
N SER A 9 9.36 3.85 -4.57
CA SER A 9 8.83 3.78 -5.93
C SER A 9 7.88 2.60 -6.08
N ALA A 10 6.66 2.84 -6.54
CA ALA A 10 5.66 1.79 -6.79
C ALA A 10 4.80 2.15 -8.00
N THR A 11 4.38 1.16 -8.78
CA THR A 11 3.43 1.36 -9.88
C THR A 11 2.06 0.87 -9.43
N LEU A 12 1.07 1.76 -9.41
CA LEU A 12 -0.32 1.45 -9.11
C LEU A 12 -1.07 1.18 -10.41
N SER A 13 -1.53 -0.05 -10.60
CA SER A 13 -2.37 -0.41 -11.75
C SER A 13 -3.83 -0.25 -11.40
N PHE A 14 -4.52 0.64 -12.12
CA PHE A 14 -5.95 0.90 -11.95
C PHE A 14 -6.78 0.03 -12.91
N PRO A 15 -8.01 -0.35 -12.51
CA PRO A 15 -8.91 -1.14 -13.35
C PRO A 15 -9.39 -0.37 -14.60
N SER A 16 -9.15 0.94 -14.66
CA SER A 16 -9.33 1.78 -15.86
C SER A 16 -8.28 1.52 -16.94
N GLY A 17 -7.26 0.69 -16.66
CA GLY A 17 -6.11 0.46 -17.56
C GLY A 17 -5.05 1.56 -17.46
N GLN A 18 -5.13 2.42 -16.44
CA GLN A 18 -4.13 3.44 -16.16
C GLN A 18 -3.12 2.89 -15.15
N ASP A 19 -1.83 3.09 -15.41
CA ASP A 19 -0.77 2.81 -14.46
C ASP A 19 -0.19 4.14 -13.95
N VAL A 20 -0.22 4.35 -12.63
CA VAL A 20 0.35 5.54 -11.99
C VAL A 20 1.62 5.14 -11.25
N THR A 21 2.74 5.67 -11.70
CA THR A 21 4.04 5.48 -11.02
C THR A 21 4.20 6.49 -9.90
N LEU A 22 4.24 6.00 -8.67
CA LEU A 22 4.63 6.75 -7.48
C LEU A 22 6.15 6.88 -7.47
N SER A 23 6.64 8.11 -7.40
CA SER A 23 8.06 8.42 -7.21
C SER A 23 8.29 8.90 -5.78
N PRO A 24 9.41 8.54 -5.13
CA PRO A 24 9.74 9.01 -3.79
C PRO A 24 9.86 10.53 -3.76
N GLY A 25 9.13 11.19 -2.85
CA GLY A 25 9.01 12.64 -2.80
C GLY A 25 7.65 13.12 -2.30
N ILE A 26 7.45 14.44 -2.23
CA ILE A 26 6.17 15.04 -1.86
C ILE A 26 5.38 15.34 -3.13
N HIS A 27 4.23 14.71 -3.26
CA HIS A 27 3.37 14.84 -4.43
C HIS A 27 1.92 15.09 -4.00
N ALA A 28 1.21 15.89 -4.81
CA ALA A 28 -0.23 16.07 -4.65
C ALA A 28 -0.95 15.05 -5.52
N PHE A 29 -1.87 14.31 -4.92
CA PHE A 29 -2.66 13.29 -5.61
C PHE A 29 -4.15 13.62 -5.54
N GLU A 30 -4.89 13.09 -6.51
CA GLU A 30 -6.36 13.13 -6.53
C GLU A 30 -6.96 12.01 -5.68
N ASP A 31 -8.19 12.20 -5.22
CA ASP A 31 -8.91 11.26 -4.35
C ASP A 31 -9.03 9.85 -4.95
N VAL A 32 -9.14 9.73 -6.27
CA VAL A 32 -9.13 8.43 -6.98
C VAL A 32 -7.83 7.64 -6.78
N VAL A 33 -6.69 8.32 -6.71
CA VAL A 33 -5.38 7.67 -6.46
C VAL A 33 -5.24 7.34 -4.97
N ILE A 34 -5.73 8.22 -4.10
CA ILE A 34 -5.70 8.05 -2.64
C ILE A 34 -6.56 6.88 -2.18
N GLN A 35 -7.69 6.65 -2.84
CA GLN A 35 -8.61 5.54 -2.56
C GLN A 35 -8.05 4.17 -2.99
N HIS A 36 -6.89 4.14 -3.66
CA HIS A 36 -6.27 2.90 -4.09
C HIS A 36 -5.65 2.14 -2.91
N TRP A 37 -5.97 0.86 -2.76
CA TRP A 37 -5.53 0.04 -1.63
C TRP A 37 -3.99 0.02 -1.46
N ALA A 38 -3.24 -0.01 -2.56
CA ALA A 38 -1.77 0.01 -2.50
C ALA A 38 -1.18 1.41 -2.23
N PHE A 39 -1.93 2.50 -2.44
CA PHE A 39 -1.43 3.86 -2.26
C PHE A 39 -1.06 4.15 -0.80
N THR A 40 -1.91 3.76 0.16
CA THR A 40 -1.69 3.96 1.60
C THR A 40 -0.47 3.19 2.13
N HIS A 41 -0.02 2.13 1.44
CA HIS A 41 1.16 1.37 1.88
C HIS A 41 2.51 2.04 1.58
N TYR A 42 2.55 2.89 0.55
CA TYR A 42 3.77 3.55 0.05
C TYR A 42 3.81 5.05 0.35
N THR A 43 2.67 5.63 0.73
CA THR A 43 2.52 7.06 0.96
C THR A 43 2.18 7.36 2.41
N THR A 44 2.60 8.53 2.87
CA THR A 44 2.27 9.07 4.20
C THR A 44 1.54 10.39 4.01
N PRO A 45 0.31 10.54 4.53
CA PRO A 45 -0.41 11.80 4.42
C PRO A 45 0.31 12.90 5.19
N LEU A 46 0.50 14.05 4.56
CA LEU A 46 1.07 15.24 5.22
C LEU A 46 -0.03 16.15 5.79
N ASP A 47 -1.22 16.16 5.18
CA ASP A 47 -2.33 17.04 5.54
C ASP A 47 -3.40 16.37 6.44
N ASP A 48 -3.40 15.03 6.59
CA ASP A 48 -4.37 14.30 7.42
C ASP A 48 -3.68 13.17 8.21
N PRO A 49 -3.58 13.25 9.56
CA PRO A 49 -2.91 12.22 10.35
C PRO A 49 -3.70 10.90 10.52
N GLU A 50 -4.89 10.78 9.94
CA GLU A 50 -5.77 9.62 10.12
C GLU A 50 -5.67 8.62 8.97
N GLN A 51 -4.73 7.66 9.09
CA GLN A 51 -4.84 6.25 8.66
C GLN A 51 -3.46 5.61 8.50
N GLN A 52 -2.87 5.23 9.63
CA GLN A 52 -1.95 4.09 9.69
C GLN A 52 -2.64 2.99 10.48
N ASP A 53 -3.45 2.18 9.82
CA ASP A 53 -3.74 0.83 10.29
C ASP A 53 -3.74 -0.10 9.06
N ASP A 54 -3.58 -1.40 9.25
CA ASP A 54 -3.38 -2.41 8.20
C ASP A 54 -1.96 -2.56 7.61
N LYS A 55 -0.91 -2.45 8.43
CA LYS A 55 0.34 -3.22 8.20
C LYS A 55 0.51 -4.34 9.23
N ARG A 56 -0.47 -5.25 9.38
CA ARG A 56 -0.26 -6.55 10.06
C ARG A 56 -1.10 -7.67 9.44
N GLY A 57 -0.96 -7.88 8.13
CA GLY A 57 -1.75 -8.89 7.41
C GLY A 57 -0.96 -9.83 6.49
N ARG A 58 0.33 -10.10 6.71
CA ARG A 58 1.00 -11.20 5.98
C ARG A 58 2.29 -11.68 6.64
N ALA A 59 2.16 -12.66 7.53
CA ALA A 59 3.17 -13.68 7.71
C ALA A 59 2.48 -15.03 7.50
N GLY A 60 2.51 -15.50 6.26
CA GLY A 60 2.29 -16.92 6.00
C GLY A 60 3.45 -17.75 6.54
N HIS A 61 3.28 -19.07 6.48
CA HIS A 61 4.34 -20.08 6.51
C HIS A 61 4.70 -20.70 7.88
N GLY A 62 3.78 -21.53 8.41
CA GLY A 62 4.09 -22.64 9.31
C GLY A 62 3.87 -23.97 8.59
N LYS A 63 4.96 -24.68 8.35
CA LYS A 63 5.08 -25.93 7.57
C LYS A 63 4.11 -27.05 7.98
N LYS A 64 3.73 -27.85 6.98
CA LYS A 64 3.39 -29.28 7.08
C LYS A 64 4.25 -30.00 8.11
N GLN A 65 3.64 -30.71 9.06
CA GLN A 65 4.21 -31.93 9.64
C GLN A 65 3.15 -33.02 9.60
N SER A 66 3.26 -33.85 8.58
CA SER A 66 2.70 -35.20 8.54
C SER A 66 3.42 -36.09 9.58
N SER A 67 2.70 -37.11 10.05
CA SER A 67 3.19 -38.38 10.63
C SER A 67 3.53 -38.40 12.12
N ALA A 68 2.76 -39.16 12.91
CA ALA A 68 3.24 -40.38 13.60
C ALA A 68 2.10 -41.07 14.36
N ASP A 69 2.01 -42.37 14.10
CA ASP A 69 1.27 -43.46 14.75
C ASP A 69 1.75 -43.70 16.19
N SER A 70 0.82 -43.97 17.13
CA SER A 70 0.97 -44.84 18.30
C SER A 70 -0.38 -45.10 18.97
#